data_AF-A0A1H2U3A2-F1
#
_entry.id   AF-A0A1H2U3A2-F1
#
_cell.length_a   1.000
_cell.length_b   1.000
_cell.length_c   1.000
_cell.angle_alpha   90.00
_cell.angle_beta   90.00
_cell.angle_gamma   90.00
#
_symmetry.space_group_name_H-M   'P 1'
#
loop_
_entity.id
_entity.type
_entity.pdbx_description
1 polymer ?
#
loop_
_entity_poly.entity_id
_entity_poly.type
_entity_poly.pdbx_seq_one_letter_code
_entity_poly.pdbx_strand_id
1 'polypeptide(L)'
;MSCNLDHALYNKLNSSDDEKEEDAYQFAKKYSKNIPAFIKFIQESDFVVKSDYRESWDYIQKDLHSLERHTNFGLCFPDDYQD
;
A
#
# COMPACT_ATOMS: atom_id res chain seq x y z
N MET A 1 -2.47 17.29 0.84
CA MET A 1 -2.62 15.82 1.05
C MET A 1 -1.29 15.22 1.51
N SER A 2 -1.31 14.06 2.18
CA SER A 2 -0.11 13.44 2.78
C SER A 2 0.88 12.96 1.71
N CYS A 3 2.06 13.59 1.63
CA CYS A 3 3.14 13.23 0.69
C CYS A 3 3.63 11.78 0.80
N ASN A 4 3.27 11.09 1.89
CA ASN A 4 3.73 9.73 2.14
C ASN A 4 3.02 8.71 1.23
N LEU A 5 1.80 8.99 0.76
CA LEU A 5 1.04 8.06 -0.07
C LEU A 5 1.56 8.07 -1.52
N ASP A 6 1.89 9.25 -2.06
CA ASP A 6 2.42 9.38 -3.42
C ASP A 6 3.79 8.72 -3.55
N HIS A 7 4.62 8.86 -2.51
CA HIS A 7 5.89 8.16 -2.45
C HIS A 7 5.70 6.64 -2.30
N ALA A 8 4.69 6.19 -1.54
CA ALA A 8 4.40 4.76 -1.37
C ALA A 8 3.86 4.11 -2.65
N LEU A 9 3.05 4.81 -3.43
CA LEU A 9 2.39 4.26 -4.62
C LEU A 9 3.18 4.49 -5.91
N TYR A 10 3.88 5.62 -6.02
CA TYR A 10 4.49 6.07 -7.27
C TYR A 10 5.99 6.35 -7.16
N ASN A 11 6.58 6.18 -5.98
CA ASN A 11 7.98 6.51 -5.68
C ASN A 11 8.40 7.94 -6.09
N LYS A 12 7.42 8.85 -6.15
CA LYS A 12 7.66 10.27 -6.46
C LYS A 12 7.96 11.03 -5.17
N LEU A 13 9.01 11.84 -5.18
CA LEU A 13 9.35 12.78 -4.12
C LEU A 13 8.96 14.18 -4.58
N ASN A 14 8.16 14.89 -3.79
CA ASN A 14 7.71 16.28 -4.03
C ASN A 14 6.70 16.48 -5.19
N SER A 15 5.70 15.61 -5.33
CA SER A 15 4.57 15.86 -6.26
C SER A 15 3.83 17.16 -5.89
N SER A 16 3.41 17.92 -6.89
CA SER A 16 2.53 19.08 -6.70
C SER A 16 1.15 18.61 -6.24
N ASP A 17 0.35 19.50 -5.63
CA ASP A 17 -0.99 19.10 -5.19
C ASP A 17 -1.89 18.66 -6.36
N ASP A 18 -1.75 19.25 -7.54
CA ASP A 18 -2.45 18.83 -8.77
C ASP A 18 -2.04 17.42 -9.21
N GLU A 19 -0.73 17.10 -9.17
CA GLU A 19 -0.24 15.76 -9.51
C GLU A 19 -0.75 14.71 -8.52
N LYS A 20 -0.88 15.07 -7.24
CA LYS A 20 -1.44 14.18 -6.21
C LYS A 20 -2.91 13.91 -6.43
N GLU A 21 -3.68 14.94 -6.77
CA GLU A 21 -5.10 14.78 -7.08
C GLU A 21 -5.30 13.86 -8.28
N GLU A 22 -4.50 14.06 -9.33
CA GLU A 22 -4.56 13.22 -10.52
C GLU A 22 -4.11 11.79 -10.25
N ASP A 23 -2.99 11.58 -9.55
CA ASP A 23 -2.49 10.26 -9.19
C ASP A 23 -3.52 9.51 -8.32
N ALA A 24 -4.10 10.17 -7.31
CA ALA A 24 -5.16 9.59 -6.48
C ALA A 24 -6.42 9.25 -7.30
N TYR A 25 -6.82 10.13 -8.21
CA TYR A 25 -7.97 9.90 -9.10
C TYR A 25 -7.72 8.70 -10.02
N GLN A 26 -6.54 8.59 -10.63
CA GLN A 26 -6.18 7.47 -11.49
C GLN A 26 -6.08 6.16 -10.71
N PHE A 27 -5.55 6.19 -9.48
CA PHE A 27 -5.54 5.04 -8.58
C PHE A 27 -6.95 4.54 -8.31
N ALA A 28 -7.84 5.45 -7.86
CA ALA A 28 -9.22 5.14 -7.58
C ALA A 28 -9.94 4.61 -8.83
N LYS A 29 -9.74 5.26 -9.99
CA LYS A 29 -10.33 4.84 -11.27
C LYS A 29 -9.88 3.43 -11.68
N LYS A 30 -8.58 3.13 -11.56
CA LYS A 30 -7.99 1.83 -11.91
C LYS A 30 -8.60 0.68 -11.11
N TYR A 31 -8.79 0.89 -9.80
CA TYR A 31 -9.22 -0.17 -8.88
C TYR A 31 -10.72 -0.16 -8.56
N SER A 32 -11.43 0.95 -8.81
CA SER A 32 -12.88 1.09 -8.53
C SER A 32 -13.76 0.02 -9.19
N LYS A 33 -13.31 -0.51 -10.34
CA LYS A 33 -14.01 -1.57 -11.09
C LYS A 33 -13.30 -2.92 -11.02
N ASN A 34 -12.17 -3.00 -10.32
CA ASN A 34 -11.35 -4.20 -10.23
C ASN A 34 -10.75 -4.32 -8.82
N ILE A 35 -11.63 -4.62 -7.87
CA ILE A 35 -11.28 -4.87 -6.47
C ILE A 35 -10.31 -6.05 -6.32
N PRO A 36 -10.44 -7.17 -7.07
CA PRO A 36 -9.46 -8.26 -6.98
C PRO A 36 -8.04 -7.81 -7.32
N ALA A 37 -7.87 -6.96 -8.34
CA ALA A 37 -6.55 -6.41 -8.67
C ALA A 37 -6.00 -5.46 -7.59
N PHE A 38 -6.87 -4.79 -6.84
CA PHE A 38 -6.46 -3.96 -5.69
C PHE A 38 -5.97 -4.83 -4.53
N ILE A 39 -6.72 -5.88 -4.21
CA ILE A 39 -6.35 -6.83 -3.16
C ILE A 39 -5.00 -7.47 -3.50
N LYS A 40 -4.84 -7.95 -4.74
CA LYS A 40 -3.56 -8.48 -5.24
C LYS A 40 -2.41 -7.46 -5.10
N PHE A 41 -2.65 -6.20 -5.47
CA PHE A 41 -1.66 -5.13 -5.31
C PHE A 41 -1.24 -4.95 -3.84
N ILE A 42 -2.19 -4.96 -2.91
CA ILE A 42 -1.92 -4.81 -1.47
C ILE A 42 -1.29 -6.07 -0.84
N GLN A 43 -1.40 -7.24 -1.44
CA GLN A 43 -0.80 -8.51 -0.95
C GLN A 43 0.57 -8.84 -1.56
N GLU A 44 0.82 -8.41 -2.80
CA GLU A 44 2.01 -8.84 -3.57
C GLU A 44 3.06 -7.75 -3.75
N SER A 45 2.80 -6.51 -3.32
CA SER A 45 3.77 -5.43 -3.46
C SER A 45 5.00 -5.62 -2.57
N ASP A 46 6.11 -5.00 -2.96
CA ASP A 46 7.41 -5.13 -2.28
C ASP A 46 7.43 -4.58 -0.85
N PHE A 47 6.45 -3.77 -0.48
CA PHE A 47 6.26 -3.20 0.85
C PHE A 47 5.35 -4.05 1.76
N VAL A 48 4.96 -5.26 1.32
CA VAL A 48 4.08 -6.13 2.11
C VAL A 48 4.90 -7.03 3.02
N VAL A 49 4.59 -6.99 4.31
CA VAL A 49 5.19 -7.89 5.30
C VAL A 49 4.37 -9.18 5.35
N LYS A 50 4.92 -10.25 4.77
CA LYS A 50 4.31 -11.60 4.74
C LYS A 50 4.62 -12.40 6.01
N SER A 51 4.32 -11.85 7.18
CA SER A 51 4.46 -12.52 8.46
C SER A 51 3.13 -12.55 9.22
N ASP A 52 3.06 -13.27 10.33
CA ASP A 52 1.90 -13.23 11.20
C ASP A 52 1.65 -11.80 11.71
N TYR A 53 0.38 -11.45 11.96
CA TYR A 53 -0.02 -10.09 12.35
C TYR A 53 0.83 -9.52 13.47
N ARG A 54 1.13 -10.33 14.51
CA ARG A 54 1.96 -9.91 15.64
C ARG A 54 3.42 -9.70 15.26
N GLU A 55 4.00 -10.62 14.48
CA GLU A 55 5.36 -10.50 13.98
C GLU A 55 5.53 -9.31 13.02
N SER A 56 4.48 -8.98 12.26
CA SER A 56 4.49 -7.84 11.34
C SER A 56 4.55 -6.52 12.09
N TRP A 57 3.83 -6.41 13.22
CA TRP A 57 3.90 -5.25 14.10
C TRP A 57 5.26 -5.14 14.80
N ASP A 58 5.78 -6.27 15.30
CA ASP A 58 7.10 -6.31 15.93
C ASP A 58 8.21 -5.93 14.93
N TYR A 59 8.06 -6.28 13.65
CA TYR A 59 8.98 -5.92 12.56
C TYR A 59 8.87 -4.45 12.14
N ILE A 60 7.65 -3.96 11.89
CA ILE A 60 7.40 -2.58 11.46
C ILE A 60 7.83 -1.57 12.54
N GLN A 61 7.63 -1.92 13.82
CA GLN A 61 7.95 -1.04 14.95
C GLN A 61 9.45 -1.06 15.31
N LYS A 62 10.23 -2.00 14.76
CA LYS A 62 11.66 -2.13 15.07
C LYS A 62 12.48 -1.16 14.22
N ASP A 63 13.46 -0.53 14.86
CA ASP A 63 14.49 0.28 14.21
C ASP A 63 13.93 1.34 13.23
N LEU A 64 14.39 1.37 11.99
CA LEU A 64 13.96 2.32 10.96
C LEU A 64 13.00 1.67 9.94
N HIS A 65 12.47 0.48 10.22
CA HIS A 65 11.59 -0.24 9.29
C HIS A 65 10.25 0.48 9.05
N SER A 66 9.84 1.39 9.94
CA SER A 66 8.73 2.32 9.70
C SER A 66 8.99 3.29 8.52
N LEU A 67 10.26 3.61 8.22
CA LEU A 67 10.65 4.42 7.07
C LEU A 67 10.66 3.63 5.76
N GLU A 68 10.74 2.30 5.87
CA GLU A 68 10.71 1.36 4.74
C GLU A 68 9.27 1.10 4.24
N ARG A 69 8.28 1.72 4.88
CA ARG A 69 6.87 1.75 4.43
C ARG A 69 6.20 0.38 4.36
N HIS A 70 6.70 -0.54 5.17
CA HIS A 70 6.13 -1.87 5.34
C HIS A 70 4.68 -1.80 5.83
N THR A 71 3.78 -2.53 5.17
CA THR A 71 2.37 -2.65 5.56
C THR A 71 1.98 -4.11 5.77
N ASN A 72 1.14 -4.34 6.76
CA ASN A 72 0.48 -5.62 7.02
C ASN A 72 -1.00 -5.61 6.58
N PHE A 73 -1.45 -4.55 5.88
CA PHE A 73 -2.84 -4.41 5.44
C PHE A 73 -3.29 -5.55 4.52
N GLY A 74 -2.37 -6.18 3.78
CA GLY A 74 -2.65 -7.37 2.98
C GLY A 74 -3.14 -8.58 3.77
N LEU A 75 -2.78 -8.69 5.06
CA LEU A 75 -3.23 -9.78 5.94
C LEU A 75 -4.74 -9.70 6.25
N CYS A 76 -5.36 -8.53 6.05
CA CYS A 76 -6.80 -8.34 6.26
C CYS A 76 -7.65 -8.96 5.14
N PHE A 77 -7.04 -9.37 4.03
CA PHE A 77 -7.70 -10.01 2.91
C PHE A 77 -7.26 -11.46 2.84
N PRO A 78 -8.04 -12.42 3.35
CA PRO A 78 -7.75 -13.84 3.19
C PRO A 78 -7.86 -14.25 1.70
N ASP A 79 -7.19 -15.34 1.32
CA ASP A 79 -7.08 -15.82 -0.06
C ASP A 79 -8.45 -16.04 -0.76
N ASP A 80 -9.52 -16.23 0.02
CA ASP A 80 -10.89 -16.43 -0.45
C ASP A 80 -11.52 -15.20 -1.14
N TYR A 81 -10.83 -14.04 -1.18
CA TYR A 81 -11.28 -12.84 -1.90
C TYR A 81 -10.90 -12.81 -3.40
N GLN A 82 -10.36 -13.92 -3.94
CA GLN A 82 -9.94 -14.03 -5.33
C GLN A 82 -11.03 -14.52 -6.31
N ASP A 83 -12.24 -14.81 -5.84
CA ASP A 83 -13.40 -15.24 -6.66
C ASP A 83 -14.35 -14.10 -7.05
#